data_AF-A0A366DCV8-F1
#
_entry.id   AF-A0A366DCV8-F1
#
_cell.length_a   1.000
_cell.length_b   1.000
_cell.length_c   1.000
_cell.angle_alpha   90.00
_cell.angle_beta   90.00
_cell.angle_gamma   90.00
#
_symmetry.space_group_name_H-M   'P 1'
#
loop_
_entity.id
_entity.type
_entity.pdbx_description
1 polymer ?
#
loop_
_entity_poly.entity_id
_entity_poly.type
_entity_poly.pdbx_seq_one_letter_code
_entity_poly.pdbx_strand_id
1 'polypeptide(L)'
;MFDAHVHIIDPRFPLIENEGYLPDPYTIADYRKRMSRFDIGGGAVVSGSFQGTDQTYLKAALAELGEGWVGVTNLHLDATDDEIADLDRAGVRAMRFNLKRAATDITQMTVLALRAHELVGWHVELYIDGQMLASLQPVITKLPALSIDHLGMSADGLPYLLDLVDRGARVKATGFGRVEMQVADTLRRIHAVNPQALMFGTDLPGTRAGRPFEDTDVDLICDVVGVDMYAVLEDNARAFYRLPPVERNVEDPAPTLPLHPIEPTTPLRREAPPKNTQTDTIPFPTVE
;
A
#
# COMPACT_ATOMS: atom_id res chain seq x y z
N MET A 1 2.75 11.42 -4.24
CA MET A 1 3.04 10.11 -3.61
C MET A 1 2.61 10.13 -2.15
N PHE A 2 2.20 8.97 -1.63
CA PHE A 2 1.89 8.75 -0.22
C PHE A 2 2.84 7.70 0.37
N ASP A 3 3.64 8.07 1.35
CA ASP A 3 4.55 7.13 2.01
C ASP A 3 3.83 6.39 3.15
N ALA A 4 3.29 5.21 2.88
CA ALA A 4 2.49 4.47 3.85
C ALA A 4 3.30 3.79 4.97
N HIS A 5 4.62 3.95 5.03
CA HIS A 5 5.41 3.38 6.12
C HIS A 5 6.68 4.18 6.36
N VAL A 6 6.69 5.05 7.37
CA VAL A 6 7.93 5.71 7.82
C VAL A 6 7.97 5.75 9.34
N HIS A 7 9.18 5.65 9.90
CA HIS A 7 9.44 5.85 11.31
C HIS A 7 10.11 7.19 11.52
N ILE A 8 9.54 8.03 12.40
CA ILE A 8 10.19 9.25 12.89
C ILE A 8 10.74 8.97 14.28
N ILE A 9 12.03 9.23 14.46
CA ILE A 9 12.80 8.94 15.67
C ILE A 9 13.33 10.27 16.17
N ASP A 10 12.48 10.97 16.90
CA ASP A 10 12.73 12.31 17.40
C ASP A 10 13.43 12.24 18.77
N PRO A 11 14.66 12.77 18.91
CA PRO A 11 15.44 12.67 20.15
C PRO A 11 14.83 13.47 21.32
N ARG A 12 13.80 14.29 21.09
CA ARG A 12 13.05 14.98 22.16
C ARG A 12 12.21 14.02 23.00
N PHE A 13 11.91 12.82 22.48
CA PHE A 13 11.04 11.84 23.13
C PHE A 13 11.84 10.60 23.54
N PRO A 14 11.53 9.99 24.69
CA PRO A 14 12.26 8.84 25.18
C PRO A 14 12.01 7.62 24.30
N LEU A 15 13.06 6.80 24.15
CA LEU A 15 12.97 5.51 23.49
C LEU A 15 13.22 4.40 24.51
N ILE A 16 12.55 3.27 24.30
CA ILE A 16 12.71 2.03 25.05
C ILE A 16 13.57 1.10 24.21
N GLU A 17 14.69 0.64 24.78
CA GLU A 17 15.50 -0.39 24.16
C GLU A 17 14.68 -1.65 23.97
N ASN A 18 14.68 -2.19 22.75
CA ASN A 18 13.99 -3.43 22.42
C ASN A 18 15.00 -4.46 21.94
N GLU A 19 15.11 -5.60 22.62
CA GLU A 19 16.03 -6.70 22.28
C GLU A 19 17.48 -6.24 21.98
N GLY A 20 18.07 -5.39 22.82
CA GLY A 20 19.46 -4.94 22.59
C GLY A 20 19.61 -3.85 21.52
N TYR A 21 18.51 -3.29 21.01
CA TYR A 21 18.54 -2.32 19.93
C TYR A 21 17.82 -1.03 20.30
N LEU A 22 18.54 0.07 20.13
CA LEU A 22 18.04 1.43 20.18
C LEU A 22 18.43 2.10 18.85
N PRO A 23 17.49 2.66 18.09
CA PRO A 23 17.81 3.27 16.80
C PRO A 23 18.46 4.65 16.98
N ASP A 24 19.28 5.04 16.00
CA ASP A 24 19.76 6.41 15.89
C ASP A 24 18.61 7.38 15.57
N PRO A 25 18.74 8.67 15.94
CA PRO A 25 17.76 9.69 15.57
C PRO A 25 17.52 9.77 14.07
N TYR A 26 16.26 9.98 13.69
CA TYR A 26 15.81 10.19 12.32
C TYR A 26 14.60 11.11 12.34
N THR A 27 14.86 12.41 12.14
CA THR A 27 13.87 13.46 12.33
C THR A 27 13.02 13.69 11.07
N ILE A 28 11.96 14.49 11.21
CA ILE A 28 11.17 14.96 10.06
C ILE A 28 12.05 15.74 9.07
N ALA A 29 13.04 16.50 9.57
CA ALA A 29 13.98 17.21 8.71
C ALA A 29 14.87 16.24 7.90
N ASP A 30 15.32 15.15 8.52
CA ASP A 30 16.10 14.11 7.84
C ASP A 30 15.25 13.42 6.77
N TYR A 31 13.99 13.10 7.09
CA TYR A 31 13.04 12.55 6.15
C TYR A 31 12.79 13.47 4.94
N ARG A 32 12.43 14.74 5.19
CA ARG A 32 12.20 15.74 4.13
C ARG A 32 13.43 15.90 3.24
N LYS A 33 14.64 15.87 3.82
CA LYS A 33 15.89 15.91 3.08
C LYS A 33 16.09 14.66 2.21
N ARG A 34 15.90 13.46 2.77
CA ARG A 34 16.05 12.17 2.08
C ARG A 34 15.06 12.03 0.92
N MET A 35 13.84 12.54 1.08
CA MET A 35 12.76 12.44 0.10
C MET A 35 12.58 13.69 -0.77
N SER A 36 13.51 14.65 -0.73
CA SER A 36 13.42 15.93 -1.44
C SER A 36 13.28 15.85 -2.96
N ARG A 37 13.57 14.69 -3.57
CA ARG A 37 13.41 14.43 -5.00
C ARG A 37 12.03 13.87 -5.38
N PHE A 38 11.22 13.52 -4.38
CA PHE A 38 9.90 12.94 -4.56
C PHE A 38 8.83 13.92 -4.08
N ASP A 39 7.74 14.00 -4.82
CA ASP A 39 6.57 14.79 -4.43
C ASP A 39 5.73 14.01 -3.41
N ILE A 40 6.17 14.04 -2.15
CA ILE A 40 5.46 13.45 -1.02
C ILE A 40 4.35 14.40 -0.56
N GLY A 41 3.10 14.01 -0.81
CA GLY A 41 1.90 14.76 -0.42
C GLY A 41 1.22 14.24 0.84
N GLY A 42 1.83 13.27 1.53
CA GLY A 42 1.29 12.63 2.71
C GLY A 42 2.01 11.33 3.04
N GLY A 43 1.64 10.73 4.17
CA GLY A 43 2.22 9.46 4.60
C GLY A 43 1.69 8.98 5.94
N ALA A 44 2.15 7.81 6.36
CA ALA A 44 1.83 7.21 7.64
C ALA A 44 3.07 7.12 8.52
N VAL A 45 3.08 7.87 9.63
CA VAL A 45 4.09 7.74 10.68
C VAL A 45 3.73 6.55 11.54
N VAL A 46 4.55 5.50 11.46
CA VAL A 46 4.30 4.22 12.11
C VAL A 46 5.08 4.15 13.42
N SER A 47 4.42 3.83 14.52
CA SER A 47 5.09 3.54 15.79
C SER A 47 5.97 2.29 15.69
N GLY A 48 7.26 2.49 15.89
CA GLY A 48 8.25 1.46 16.12
C GLY A 48 8.11 0.84 17.51
N SER A 49 8.66 -0.36 17.68
CA SER A 49 8.65 -1.06 18.98
C SER A 49 9.37 -0.28 20.08
N PHE A 50 10.34 0.55 19.71
CA PHE A 50 11.13 1.37 20.63
C PHE A 50 10.39 2.60 21.16
N GLN A 51 9.22 2.94 20.62
CA GLN A 51 8.35 3.98 21.19
C GLN A 51 7.33 3.42 22.18
N GLY A 52 7.25 2.09 22.32
CA GLY A 52 6.27 1.43 23.17
C GLY A 52 4.85 1.90 22.85
N THR A 53 4.16 2.41 23.87
CA THR A 53 2.80 2.99 23.79
C THR A 53 2.81 4.51 23.97
N ASP A 54 3.96 5.18 23.83
CA ASP A 54 4.03 6.64 23.91
C ASP A 54 3.31 7.28 22.72
N GLN A 55 2.30 8.10 23.01
CA GLN A 55 1.51 8.82 22.01
C GLN A 55 1.98 10.26 21.80
N THR A 56 2.83 10.79 22.69
CA THR A 56 3.22 12.20 22.70
C THR A 56 4.08 12.55 21.50
N TYR A 57 5.06 11.70 21.16
CA TYR A 57 5.90 11.88 19.97
C TYR A 57 5.06 11.82 18.69
N LEU A 58 4.10 10.90 18.60
CA LEU A 58 3.30 10.68 17.40
C LEU A 58 2.41 11.90 17.15
N LYS A 59 1.73 12.41 18.18
CA LYS A 59 0.94 13.65 18.08
C LYS A 59 1.81 14.83 17.66
N ALA A 60 3.01 14.96 18.22
CA ALA A 60 3.93 16.03 17.85
C ALA A 60 4.39 15.91 16.39
N ALA A 61 4.72 14.71 15.93
CA ALA A 61 5.13 14.46 14.56
C ALA A 61 4.01 14.79 13.55
N LEU A 62 2.77 14.36 13.82
CA LEU A 62 1.63 14.65 12.95
C LEU A 62 1.30 16.14 12.89
N ALA A 63 1.38 16.84 14.03
CA ALA A 63 1.20 18.29 14.08
C ALA A 63 2.25 19.05 13.24
N GLU A 64 3.49 18.57 13.22
CA GLU A 64 4.59 19.18 12.45
C GLU A 64 4.58 18.82 10.95
N LEU A 65 4.12 17.62 10.61
CA LEU A 65 4.01 17.16 9.23
C LEU A 65 2.80 17.76 8.51
N GLY A 66 1.68 17.96 9.23
CA GLY A 66 0.49 18.64 8.74
C GLY A 66 -0.47 17.74 7.96
N GLU A 67 -1.26 18.37 7.11
CA GLU A 67 -2.30 17.68 6.33
C GLU A 67 -1.72 16.59 5.41
N GLY A 68 -2.49 15.52 5.20
CA GLY A 68 -2.07 14.36 4.41
C GLY A 68 -1.22 13.35 5.20
N TRP A 69 -0.81 13.67 6.43
CA TRP A 69 -0.10 12.74 7.30
C TRP A 69 -1.01 12.13 8.37
N VAL A 70 -0.83 10.83 8.60
CA VAL A 70 -1.59 10.05 9.57
C VAL A 70 -0.68 9.24 10.46
N GLY A 71 -1.18 8.88 11.65
CA GLY A 71 -0.46 8.05 12.59
C GLY A 71 -0.93 6.61 12.59
N VAL A 72 0.01 5.70 12.85
CA VAL A 72 -0.25 4.30 13.18
C VAL A 72 0.38 4.01 14.53
N THR A 73 -0.42 3.62 15.51
CA THR A 73 0.03 3.55 16.90
C THR A 73 0.02 2.15 17.50
N ASN A 74 0.78 1.94 18.56
CA ASN A 74 0.57 0.84 19.50
C ASN A 74 -0.17 1.40 20.72
N LEU A 75 -1.27 0.76 21.11
CA LEU A 75 -2.02 1.12 22.32
C LEU A 75 -1.84 0.10 23.42
N HIS A 76 -1.99 0.55 24.66
CA HIS A 76 -2.16 -0.35 25.79
C HIS A 76 -3.55 -1.01 25.71
N LEU A 77 -3.68 -2.24 26.24
CA LEU A 77 -4.90 -3.05 26.09
C LEU A 77 -6.11 -2.47 26.86
N ASP A 78 -5.85 -1.62 27.86
CA ASP A 78 -6.87 -0.92 28.65
C ASP A 78 -7.18 0.49 28.14
N ALA A 79 -6.63 0.90 26.98
CA ALA A 79 -6.90 2.20 26.40
C ALA A 79 -8.41 2.47 26.38
N THR A 80 -8.82 3.68 26.67
CA THR A 80 -10.21 4.10 26.76
C THR A 80 -10.74 4.58 25.41
N ASP A 81 -12.06 4.65 25.27
CA ASP A 81 -12.69 5.20 24.06
C ASP A 81 -12.34 6.69 23.88
N ASP A 82 -12.21 7.44 24.97
CA ASP A 82 -11.78 8.84 24.95
C ASP A 82 -10.35 8.99 24.43
N GLU A 83 -9.43 8.10 24.83
CA GLU A 83 -8.05 8.10 24.31
C GLU A 83 -8.01 7.76 22.81
N ILE A 84 -8.81 6.79 22.36
CA ILE A 84 -8.91 6.43 20.94
C ILE A 84 -9.48 7.62 20.14
N ALA A 85 -10.56 8.25 20.62
CA ALA A 85 -11.16 9.41 19.97
C ALA A 85 -10.20 10.61 19.93
N ASP A 86 -9.42 10.82 20.99
CA ASP A 86 -8.42 11.89 21.02
C ASP A 86 -7.29 11.68 20.01
N LEU A 87 -6.82 10.44 19.88
CA LEU A 87 -5.83 10.07 18.88
C LEU A 87 -6.37 10.18 17.46
N ASP A 88 -7.63 9.82 17.24
CA ASP A 88 -8.27 9.97 15.93
C ASP A 88 -8.35 11.44 15.51
N ARG A 89 -8.72 12.34 16.44
CA ARG A 89 -8.69 13.79 16.20
C ARG A 89 -7.28 14.31 15.90
N ALA A 90 -6.25 13.69 16.48
CA ALA A 90 -4.85 14.00 16.20
C ALA A 90 -4.34 13.44 14.85
N GLY A 91 -5.16 12.70 14.11
CA GLY A 91 -4.82 12.14 12.79
C GLY A 91 -4.36 10.68 12.81
N VAL A 92 -4.46 9.98 13.94
CA VAL A 92 -4.21 8.53 13.99
C VAL A 92 -5.34 7.80 13.26
N ARG A 93 -5.00 6.79 12.46
CA ARG A 93 -5.98 6.05 11.65
C ARG A 93 -5.92 4.55 11.82
N ALA A 94 -4.93 4.06 12.56
CA ALA A 94 -4.65 2.64 12.63
C ALA A 94 -3.88 2.22 13.88
N MET A 95 -4.04 0.95 14.21
CA MET A 95 -3.24 0.26 15.22
C MET A 95 -2.21 -0.65 14.56
N ARG A 96 -1.01 -0.75 15.13
CA ARG A 96 0.01 -1.68 14.67
C ARG A 96 0.10 -2.89 15.60
N PHE A 97 0.09 -4.10 15.04
CA PHE A 97 0.36 -5.33 15.76
C PHE A 97 1.71 -5.88 15.31
N ASN A 98 2.68 -5.88 16.23
CA ASN A 98 4.01 -6.45 15.99
C ASN A 98 4.07 -7.91 16.48
N LEU A 99 3.54 -8.82 15.67
CA LEU A 99 3.41 -10.23 16.04
C LEU A 99 4.71 -11.01 15.87
N LYS A 100 5.62 -10.53 15.01
CA LYS A 100 6.96 -11.12 14.86
C LYS A 100 7.78 -11.07 16.16
N ARG A 101 7.52 -10.10 17.04
CA ARG A 101 8.38 -9.84 18.22
C ARG A 101 7.63 -9.85 19.55
N ALA A 102 6.31 -9.92 19.56
CA ALA A 102 5.53 -9.89 20.79
C ALA A 102 4.73 -11.19 20.98
N ALA A 103 5.01 -11.89 22.09
CA ALA A 103 4.13 -12.89 22.67
C ALA A 103 2.94 -12.18 23.33
N THR A 104 2.11 -11.53 22.50
CA THR A 104 0.95 -10.76 22.97
C THR A 104 -0.32 -11.57 22.87
N ASP A 105 -1.27 -11.25 23.74
CA ASP A 105 -2.63 -11.78 23.69
C ASP A 105 -3.36 -11.23 22.44
N ILE A 106 -3.18 -11.92 21.31
CA ILE A 106 -3.83 -11.63 20.03
C ILE A 106 -5.35 -11.46 20.18
N THR A 107 -5.96 -12.14 21.15
CA THR A 107 -7.40 -12.07 21.40
C THR A 107 -7.77 -10.70 21.94
N GLN A 108 -7.10 -10.23 22.99
CA GLN A 108 -7.34 -8.89 23.56
C GLN A 108 -7.02 -7.78 22.56
N MET A 109 -5.94 -7.93 21.80
CA MET A 109 -5.61 -7.00 20.72
C MET A 109 -6.71 -6.94 19.67
N THR A 110 -7.25 -8.11 19.27
CA THR A 110 -8.37 -8.19 18.31
C THR A 110 -9.62 -7.51 18.86
N VAL A 111 -9.95 -7.70 20.14
CA VAL A 111 -11.09 -7.02 20.79
C VAL A 111 -10.90 -5.51 20.77
N LEU A 112 -9.70 -5.02 21.12
CA LEU A 112 -9.38 -3.60 21.07
C LEU A 112 -9.47 -3.03 19.66
N ALA A 113 -8.97 -3.74 18.65
CA ALA A 113 -9.06 -3.31 17.25
C ALA A 113 -10.50 -3.29 16.73
N LEU A 114 -11.33 -4.27 17.09
CA LEU A 114 -12.75 -4.26 16.75
C LEU A 114 -13.45 -3.03 17.35
N ARG A 115 -13.19 -2.74 18.63
CA ARG A 115 -13.73 -1.56 19.31
C ARG A 115 -13.25 -0.25 18.66
N ALA A 116 -11.97 -0.13 18.36
CA ALA A 116 -11.42 1.06 17.68
C ALA A 116 -11.99 1.23 16.26
N HIS A 117 -12.22 0.12 15.54
CA HIS A 117 -12.88 0.17 14.25
C HIS A 117 -14.33 0.63 14.36
N GLU A 118 -15.10 0.11 15.31
CA GLU A 118 -16.48 0.52 15.54
C GLU A 118 -16.59 2.00 15.95
N LEU A 119 -15.65 2.49 16.76
CA LEU A 119 -15.68 3.87 17.28
C LEU A 119 -15.24 4.91 16.24
N VAL A 120 -14.15 4.66 15.51
CA VAL A 120 -13.46 5.67 14.66
C VAL A 120 -13.01 5.12 13.29
N GLY A 121 -13.39 3.89 12.95
CA GLY A 121 -13.09 3.27 11.66
C GLY A 121 -11.63 2.83 11.49
N TRP A 122 -10.85 2.73 12.56
CA TRP A 122 -9.44 2.36 12.49
C TRP A 122 -9.22 0.97 11.86
N HIS A 123 -8.11 0.81 11.15
CA HIS A 123 -7.66 -0.48 10.63
C HIS A 123 -6.44 -0.99 11.41
N VAL A 124 -6.04 -2.23 11.13
CA VAL A 124 -4.87 -2.86 11.78
C VAL A 124 -3.73 -3.06 10.78
N GLU A 125 -2.52 -2.69 11.16
CA GLU A 125 -1.29 -3.00 10.43
C GLU A 125 -0.56 -4.15 11.09
N LEU A 126 -0.34 -5.24 10.36
CA LEU A 126 0.27 -6.45 10.86
C LEU A 126 1.72 -6.56 10.39
N TYR A 127 2.65 -6.54 11.34
CA TYR A 127 4.01 -6.98 11.12
C TYR A 127 4.17 -8.43 11.59
N ILE A 128 4.20 -9.35 10.63
CA ILE A 128 4.09 -10.79 10.85
C ILE A 128 5.02 -11.54 9.86
N ASP A 129 5.54 -12.70 10.25
CA ASP A 129 6.24 -13.60 9.34
C ASP A 129 5.29 -14.59 8.66
N GLY A 130 5.76 -15.27 7.60
CA GLY A 130 4.92 -16.16 6.80
C GLY A 130 4.38 -17.39 7.56
N GLN A 131 5.13 -17.94 8.52
CA GLN A 131 4.69 -19.11 9.30
C GLN A 131 3.57 -18.74 10.27
N MET A 132 3.71 -17.58 10.92
CA MET A 132 2.71 -17.07 11.84
C MET A 132 1.46 -16.58 11.09
N LEU A 133 1.61 -16.04 9.88
CA LEU A 133 0.49 -15.65 9.03
C LEU A 133 -0.45 -16.83 8.76
N ALA A 134 0.10 -17.98 8.41
CA ALA A 134 -0.67 -19.21 8.19
C ALA A 134 -1.44 -19.64 9.44
N SER A 135 -0.80 -19.56 10.61
CA SER A 135 -1.38 -20.01 11.88
C SER A 135 -2.45 -19.06 12.42
N LEU A 136 -2.28 -17.76 12.19
CA LEU A 136 -3.17 -16.72 12.71
C LEU A 136 -4.25 -16.26 11.72
N GLN A 137 -4.26 -16.76 10.49
CA GLN A 137 -5.26 -16.41 9.48
C GLN A 137 -6.70 -16.49 10.00
N PRO A 138 -7.14 -17.52 10.77
CA PRO A 138 -8.51 -17.58 11.30
C PRO A 138 -8.86 -16.45 12.30
N VAL A 139 -7.86 -15.82 12.91
CA VAL A 139 -8.02 -14.67 13.80
C VAL A 139 -7.95 -13.38 13.01
N ILE A 140 -6.94 -13.25 12.14
CA ILE A 140 -6.69 -12.06 11.29
C ILE A 140 -7.90 -11.77 10.40
N THR A 141 -8.53 -12.80 9.84
CA THR A 141 -9.72 -12.67 8.99
C THR A 141 -10.96 -12.13 9.71
N LYS A 142 -10.95 -12.03 11.04
CA LYS A 142 -12.02 -11.38 11.81
C LYS A 142 -11.84 -9.87 11.89
N LEU A 143 -10.67 -9.35 11.55
CA LEU A 143 -10.42 -7.92 11.55
C LEU A 143 -11.15 -7.28 10.35
N PRO A 144 -11.88 -6.17 10.56
CA PRO A 144 -12.73 -5.57 9.53
C PRO A 144 -11.92 -4.88 8.42
N ALA A 145 -10.74 -4.37 8.75
CA ALA A 145 -9.82 -3.77 7.80
C ALA A 145 -8.39 -3.97 8.29
N LEU A 146 -7.50 -4.45 7.40
CA LEU A 146 -6.11 -4.72 7.76
C LEU A 146 -5.14 -4.50 6.59
N SER A 147 -3.89 -4.21 6.93
CA SER A 147 -2.76 -4.24 6.01
C SER A 147 -1.63 -5.13 6.52
N ILE A 148 -0.94 -5.79 5.60
CA ILE A 148 0.26 -6.57 5.89
C ILE A 148 1.52 -5.75 5.57
N ASP A 149 2.42 -5.62 6.54
CA ASP A 149 3.70 -4.93 6.37
C ASP A 149 4.67 -5.75 5.49
N HIS A 150 5.50 -5.04 4.72
CA HIS A 150 6.67 -5.59 4.01
C HIS A 150 6.40 -6.87 3.20
N LEU A 151 5.32 -6.89 2.42
CA LEU A 151 4.93 -8.03 1.58
C LEU A 151 4.74 -9.36 2.34
N GLY A 152 4.49 -9.32 3.66
CA GLY A 152 4.38 -10.52 4.50
C GLY A 152 5.72 -11.21 4.78
N MET A 153 6.85 -10.55 4.50
CA MET A 153 8.23 -10.90 4.85
C MET A 153 8.81 -12.21 4.29
N SER A 154 7.99 -13.21 3.95
CA SER A 154 8.44 -14.53 3.47
C SER A 154 7.62 -15.01 2.27
N ALA A 155 8.31 -15.64 1.31
CA ALA A 155 7.69 -16.28 0.15
C ALA A 155 6.76 -17.45 0.55
N ASP A 156 7.05 -18.14 1.65
CA ASP A 156 6.24 -19.25 2.15
C ASP A 156 4.84 -18.78 2.62
N GLY A 157 4.76 -17.52 3.07
CA GLY A 157 3.51 -16.89 3.47
C GLY A 157 2.65 -16.41 2.29
N LEU A 158 3.19 -16.41 1.07
CA LEU A 158 2.54 -15.77 -0.07
C LEU A 158 1.15 -16.35 -0.40
N PRO A 159 0.89 -17.67 -0.39
CA PRO A 159 -0.46 -18.19 -0.62
C PRO A 159 -1.50 -17.64 0.36
N TYR A 160 -1.14 -17.54 1.65
CA TYR A 160 -2.01 -17.01 2.69
C TYR A 160 -2.20 -15.50 2.56
N LEU A 161 -1.14 -14.78 2.19
CA LEU A 161 -1.22 -13.36 1.87
C LEU A 161 -2.19 -13.09 0.72
N LEU A 162 -2.12 -13.89 -0.35
CA LEU A 162 -3.01 -13.74 -1.51
C LEU A 162 -4.48 -14.03 -1.16
N ASP A 163 -4.78 -15.02 -0.29
CA ASP A 163 -6.14 -15.23 0.22
C ASP A 163 -6.64 -14.02 1.02
N LEU A 164 -5.80 -13.40 1.85
CA LEU A 164 -6.18 -12.18 2.57
C LEU A 164 -6.43 -11.01 1.61
N VAL A 165 -5.60 -10.87 0.58
CA VAL A 165 -5.73 -9.83 -0.45
C VAL A 165 -7.03 -9.99 -1.25
N ASP A 166 -7.40 -11.21 -1.59
CA ASP A 166 -8.68 -11.54 -2.24
C ASP A 166 -9.88 -11.12 -1.36
N ARG A 167 -9.74 -11.23 -0.04
CA ARG A 167 -10.71 -10.76 0.95
C ARG A 167 -10.66 -9.25 1.24
N GLY A 168 -9.79 -8.51 0.55
CA GLY A 168 -9.70 -7.05 0.66
C GLY A 168 -8.60 -6.52 1.58
N ALA A 169 -7.71 -7.36 2.11
CA ALA A 169 -6.53 -6.88 2.84
C ALA A 169 -5.63 -6.03 1.94
N ARG A 170 -5.01 -5.00 2.53
CA ARG A 170 -3.96 -4.21 1.88
C ARG A 170 -2.58 -4.80 2.17
N VAL A 171 -1.60 -4.44 1.36
CA VAL A 171 -0.21 -4.87 1.53
C VAL A 171 0.73 -3.70 1.26
N LYS A 172 1.66 -3.48 2.17
CA LYS A 172 2.67 -2.43 2.04
C LYS A 172 3.84 -2.91 1.18
N ALA A 173 3.99 -2.34 -0.01
CA ALA A 173 5.13 -2.52 -0.91
C ALA A 173 6.35 -1.76 -0.38
N THR A 174 6.99 -2.33 0.64
CA THR A 174 7.98 -1.68 1.51
C THR A 174 9.01 -2.70 2.00
N GLY A 175 10.13 -2.23 2.56
CA GLY A 175 11.07 -3.10 3.26
C GLY A 175 11.74 -4.16 2.37
N PHE A 176 11.99 -3.86 1.10
CA PHE A 176 12.57 -4.82 0.15
C PHE A 176 13.96 -5.32 0.57
N GLY A 177 14.71 -4.52 1.33
CA GLY A 177 15.96 -4.94 1.96
C GLY A 177 15.82 -5.83 3.20
N ARG A 178 14.60 -6.23 3.57
CA ARG A 178 14.31 -7.14 4.70
C ARG A 178 13.93 -8.56 4.27
N VAL A 179 13.69 -8.77 2.97
CA VAL A 179 13.10 -9.99 2.46
C VAL A 179 14.05 -10.67 1.48
N GLU A 180 14.00 -12.00 1.44
CA GLU A 180 14.78 -12.82 0.51
C GLU A 180 13.96 -13.26 -0.72
N MET A 181 12.70 -12.81 -0.83
CA MET A 181 11.79 -13.18 -1.90
C MET A 181 12.04 -12.41 -3.19
N GLN A 182 11.51 -12.94 -4.30
CA GLN A 182 11.49 -12.26 -5.61
C GLN A 182 10.44 -11.14 -5.62
N VAL A 183 10.83 -9.95 -5.14
CA VAL A 183 9.94 -8.79 -4.94
C VAL A 183 9.07 -8.48 -6.15
N ALA A 184 9.64 -8.45 -7.36
CA ALA A 184 8.90 -8.13 -8.58
C ALA A 184 7.77 -9.14 -8.88
N ASP A 185 8.02 -10.44 -8.67
CA ASP A 185 7.02 -11.48 -8.86
C ASP A 185 5.93 -11.38 -7.78
N THR A 186 6.32 -11.17 -6.53
CA THR A 186 5.39 -11.00 -5.41
C THR A 186 4.45 -9.81 -5.63
N LEU A 187 4.99 -8.65 -6.00
CA LEU A 187 4.19 -7.46 -6.34
C LEU A 187 3.19 -7.77 -7.46
N ARG A 188 3.66 -8.39 -8.55
CA ARG A 188 2.80 -8.75 -9.70
C ARG A 188 1.65 -9.67 -9.28
N ARG A 189 1.93 -10.67 -8.44
CA ARG A 189 0.92 -11.63 -7.97
C ARG A 189 -0.11 -10.99 -7.04
N ILE A 190 0.31 -10.13 -6.12
CA ILE A 190 -0.61 -9.39 -5.24
C ILE A 190 -1.49 -8.46 -6.07
N HIS A 191 -0.88 -7.68 -6.96
CA HIS A 191 -1.58 -6.76 -7.85
C HIS A 191 -2.61 -7.47 -8.74
N ALA A 192 -2.26 -8.65 -9.27
CA ALA A 192 -3.16 -9.45 -10.09
C ALA A 192 -4.39 -9.97 -9.33
N VAL A 193 -4.28 -10.23 -8.03
CA VAL A 193 -5.44 -10.61 -7.20
C VAL A 193 -6.32 -9.39 -6.93
N ASN A 194 -5.72 -8.27 -6.53
CA ASN A 194 -6.46 -7.04 -6.23
C ASN A 194 -5.58 -5.80 -6.50
N PRO A 195 -5.86 -5.03 -7.58
CA PRO A 195 -5.10 -3.82 -7.91
C PRO A 195 -5.10 -2.75 -6.81
N GLN A 196 -6.11 -2.78 -5.92
CA GLN A 196 -6.20 -1.83 -4.82
C GLN A 196 -5.38 -2.25 -3.59
N ALA A 197 -4.77 -3.43 -3.58
CA ALA A 197 -4.12 -3.98 -2.38
C ALA A 197 -2.78 -3.30 -2.07
N LEU A 198 -1.97 -3.02 -3.08
CA LEU A 198 -0.61 -2.52 -2.87
C LEU A 198 -0.61 -1.04 -2.47
N MET A 199 0.18 -0.72 -1.45
CA MET A 199 0.45 0.64 -0.97
C MET A 199 1.96 0.85 -0.84
N PHE A 200 2.50 1.85 -1.51
CA PHE A 200 3.91 2.24 -1.40
C PHE A 200 4.27 2.74 0.01
N GLY A 201 5.51 2.51 0.41
CA GLY A 201 6.13 3.16 1.56
C GLY A 201 7.64 2.92 1.59
N THR A 202 8.36 3.75 2.31
CA THR A 202 9.82 3.72 2.31
C THR A 202 10.39 2.80 3.38
N ASP A 203 9.67 2.58 4.48
CA ASP A 203 10.21 1.95 5.70
C ASP A 203 11.46 2.67 6.23
N LEU A 204 11.65 3.96 5.89
CA LEU A 204 12.78 4.75 6.39
C LEU A 204 12.69 4.92 7.92
N PRO A 205 13.84 4.93 8.62
CA PRO A 205 15.20 4.85 8.11
C PRO A 205 15.71 3.42 7.82
N GLY A 206 14.84 2.41 7.85
CA GLY A 206 15.20 1.01 7.63
C GLY A 206 15.73 0.33 8.88
N THR A 207 15.14 0.62 10.06
CA THR A 207 15.65 0.07 11.34
C THR A 207 15.73 -1.46 11.29
N ARG A 208 16.93 -2.01 11.44
CA ARG A 208 17.23 -3.45 11.32
C ARG A 208 16.93 -4.09 9.94
N ALA A 209 16.82 -3.31 8.87
CA ALA A 209 16.80 -3.84 7.51
C ALA A 209 18.22 -4.18 7.06
N GLY A 210 18.39 -5.19 6.20
CA GLY A 210 19.69 -5.50 5.61
C GLY A 210 20.15 -4.41 4.64
N ARG A 211 19.19 -3.75 3.99
CA ARG A 211 19.38 -2.58 3.12
C ARG A 211 18.23 -1.58 3.38
N PRO A 212 18.51 -0.27 3.52
CA PRO A 212 17.47 0.76 3.61
C PRO A 212 16.84 1.03 2.23
N PHE A 213 15.78 1.82 2.18
CA PHE A 213 15.12 2.22 0.93
C PHE A 213 16.05 2.93 -0.06
N GLU A 214 15.99 2.49 -1.32
CA GLU A 214 16.68 3.09 -2.46
C GLU A 214 15.66 3.60 -3.47
N ASP A 215 16.03 4.65 -4.21
CA ASP A 215 15.12 5.28 -5.17
C ASP A 215 14.70 4.29 -6.28
N THR A 216 15.57 3.33 -6.63
CA THR A 216 15.29 2.24 -7.58
C THR A 216 14.18 1.28 -7.11
N ASP A 217 13.83 1.28 -5.82
CA ASP A 217 12.68 0.52 -5.31
C ASP A 217 11.36 1.10 -5.87
N VAL A 218 11.31 2.42 -6.14
CA VAL A 218 10.17 3.08 -6.79
C VAL A 218 10.09 2.69 -8.26
N ASP A 219 11.22 2.71 -8.97
CA ASP A 219 11.31 2.29 -10.37
C ASP A 219 10.81 0.84 -10.53
N LEU A 220 11.25 -0.06 -9.64
CA LEU A 220 10.81 -1.45 -9.62
C LEU A 220 9.28 -1.58 -9.48
N ILE A 221 8.67 -0.81 -8.58
CA ILE A 221 7.22 -0.81 -8.40
C ILE A 221 6.54 -0.34 -9.69
N CYS A 222 6.98 0.77 -10.26
CA CYS A 222 6.43 1.34 -11.49
C CYS A 222 6.52 0.37 -12.66
N ASP A 223 7.67 -0.28 -12.84
CA ASP A 223 7.89 -1.27 -13.90
C ASP A 223 6.96 -2.49 -13.76
N VAL A 224 6.64 -2.89 -12.52
CA VAL A 224 5.78 -4.06 -12.27
C VAL A 224 4.30 -3.75 -12.47
N VAL A 225 3.82 -2.61 -11.97
CA VAL A 225 2.38 -2.27 -11.97
C VAL A 225 1.96 -1.43 -13.17
N GLY A 226 2.92 -0.83 -13.89
CA GLY A 226 2.68 -0.07 -15.12
C GLY A 226 1.75 1.12 -14.90
N VAL A 227 0.64 1.14 -15.64
CA VAL A 227 -0.33 2.26 -15.63
C VAL A 227 -1.00 2.47 -14.27
N ASP A 228 -1.02 1.45 -13.41
CA ASP A 228 -1.58 1.52 -12.06
C ASP A 228 -0.61 2.12 -11.03
N MET A 229 0.54 2.66 -11.47
CA MET A 229 1.55 3.26 -10.57
C MET A 229 0.96 4.33 -9.66
N TYR A 230 0.05 5.18 -10.13
CA TYR A 230 -0.56 6.21 -9.29
C TYR A 230 -1.46 5.62 -8.19
N ALA A 231 -2.13 4.51 -8.47
CA ALA A 231 -2.93 3.82 -7.49
C ALA A 231 -2.05 3.26 -6.37
N VAL A 232 -0.94 2.60 -6.73
CA VAL A 232 -0.03 1.97 -5.77
C VAL A 232 0.83 2.99 -5.01
N LEU A 233 1.31 4.04 -5.68
CA LEU A 233 2.16 5.06 -5.07
C LEU A 233 1.37 6.08 -4.22
N GLU A 234 0.04 6.12 -4.31
CA GLU A 234 -0.76 7.12 -3.59
C GLU A 234 -2.21 6.73 -3.30
N ASP A 235 -3.04 6.43 -4.31
CA ASP A 235 -4.51 6.44 -4.10
C ASP A 235 -5.00 5.33 -3.18
N ASN A 236 -4.44 4.13 -3.32
CA ASN A 236 -4.80 2.99 -2.50
C ASN A 236 -4.56 3.29 -1.02
N ALA A 237 -3.43 3.95 -0.71
CA ALA A 237 -3.10 4.36 0.65
C ALA A 237 -4.04 5.46 1.15
N ARG A 238 -4.27 6.52 0.37
CA ARG A 238 -5.20 7.60 0.75
C ARG A 238 -6.59 7.06 1.05
N ALA A 239 -7.13 6.18 0.20
CA ALA A 239 -8.41 5.54 0.42
C ALA A 239 -8.42 4.71 1.71
N PHE A 240 -7.37 3.91 1.95
CA PHE A 240 -7.26 3.05 3.13
C PHE A 240 -7.12 3.81 4.45
N TYR A 241 -6.38 4.92 4.45
CA TYR A 241 -6.23 5.82 5.60
C TYR A 241 -7.36 6.86 5.72
N ARG A 242 -8.40 6.77 4.88
CA ARG A 242 -9.57 7.66 4.90
C ARG A 242 -9.21 9.14 4.69
N LEU A 243 -8.29 9.40 3.77
CA LEU A 243 -7.90 10.73 3.34
C LEU A 243 -8.60 11.11 2.02
N PRO A 244 -8.75 12.41 1.73
CA PRO A 244 -9.30 12.86 0.46
C PRO A 244 -8.49 12.33 -0.73
N PRO A 245 -9.16 11.96 -1.84
CA PRO A 245 -8.49 11.58 -3.08
C PRO A 245 -7.73 12.77 -3.66
N VAL A 246 -6.66 12.49 -4.42
CA VAL A 246 -5.96 13.51 -5.20
C VAL A 246 -6.60 13.58 -6.57
N GLU A 247 -7.09 14.76 -6.93
CA GLU A 247 -7.51 15.02 -8.30
C GLU A 247 -6.27 15.04 -9.21
N ARG A 248 -6.21 14.09 -10.15
CA ARG A 248 -5.20 14.10 -11.21
C ARG A 248 -5.87 14.53 -12.51
N ASN A 249 -5.39 15.61 -13.09
CA ASN A 249 -5.69 15.95 -14.46
C ASN A 249 -4.91 14.98 -15.35
N VAL A 250 -5.57 13.92 -15.79
CA VAL A 250 -5.02 13.04 -16.82
C VAL A 250 -5.17 13.79 -18.15
N GLU A 251 -4.17 14.58 -18.50
CA GLU A 251 -4.01 15.00 -19.90
C GLU A 251 -3.55 13.78 -20.70
N ASP A 252 -4.35 13.37 -21.68
CA ASP A 252 -3.92 12.39 -22.67
C ASP A 252 -2.68 12.98 -23.38
N PRO A 253 -1.48 12.38 -23.25
CA PRO A 253 -0.27 12.92 -23.87
C PRO A 253 -0.35 12.90 -25.41
N ALA A 254 -1.29 12.13 -25.96
CA ALA A 254 -1.65 12.14 -27.36
C ALA A 254 -3.16 11.94 -27.45
N PRO A 255 -4.00 12.98 -27.26
CA PRO A 255 -5.44 12.86 -27.46
C PRO A 255 -5.61 12.19 -28.81
N THR A 256 -6.17 10.98 -28.82
CA THR A 256 -6.43 10.26 -30.06
C THR A 256 -7.07 11.29 -30.98
N LEU A 257 -6.35 11.68 -32.04
CA LEU A 257 -6.85 12.67 -32.99
C LEU A 257 -8.28 12.24 -33.27
N PRO A 258 -9.29 13.11 -33.10
CA PRO A 258 -10.65 12.71 -33.39
C PRO A 258 -10.60 12.05 -34.75
N LEU A 259 -11.02 10.77 -34.80
CA LEU A 259 -11.18 10.05 -36.07
C LEU A 259 -11.82 11.08 -36.99
N HIS A 260 -11.12 11.45 -38.06
CA HIS A 260 -11.53 12.53 -38.96
C HIS A 260 -13.04 12.48 -39.05
N PRO A 261 -13.76 13.60 -38.84
CA PRO A 261 -15.21 13.59 -38.92
C PRO A 261 -15.55 12.79 -40.15
N ILE A 262 -16.24 11.66 -39.95
CA ILE A 262 -16.64 10.80 -41.05
C ILE A 262 -17.55 11.71 -41.84
N GLU A 263 -17.00 12.36 -42.87
CA GLU A 263 -17.83 12.97 -43.89
C GLU A 263 -18.79 11.86 -44.28
N PRO A 264 -20.12 12.09 -44.16
CA PRO A 264 -21.09 11.04 -44.39
C PRO A 264 -20.72 10.40 -45.72
N THR A 265 -20.32 9.14 -45.67
CA THR A 265 -19.84 8.43 -46.83
C THR A 265 -20.94 8.54 -47.86
N THR A 266 -20.63 9.20 -48.98
CA THR A 266 -21.60 9.35 -50.06
C THR A 266 -22.09 7.94 -50.37
N PRO A 267 -23.40 7.66 -50.33
CA PRO A 267 -23.89 6.31 -50.59
C PRO A 267 -23.34 5.86 -51.93
N LEU A 268 -22.51 4.82 -51.93
CA LEU A 268 -22.04 4.20 -53.17
C LEU A 268 -23.30 3.81 -53.94
N ARG A 269 -23.57 4.51 -55.05
CA ARG A 269 -24.59 4.07 -56.00
C ARG A 269 -24.15 2.69 -56.44
N ARG A 270 -24.95 1.67 -56.14
CA ARG A 270 -24.82 0.36 -56.77
C ARG A 270 -25.07 0.58 -58.26
N GLU A 271 -24.01 0.81 -59.02
CA GLU A 271 -24.05 0.56 -60.45
C GLU A 271 -24.37 -0.93 -60.63
N ALA A 272 -25.28 -1.23 -61.55
CA ALA A 272 -25.73 -2.58 -61.80
C ALA A 272 -24.52 -3.50 -62.00
N PRO A 273 -24.50 -4.71 -61.40
CA PRO A 273 -23.34 -5.59 -61.53
C PRO A 273 -23.05 -5.83 -63.02
N PRO A 274 -21.77 -5.84 -63.42
CA PRO A 274 -21.40 -6.07 -64.81
C PRO A 274 -21.99 -7.40 -65.27
N LYS A 275 -22.61 -7.40 -66.46
CA LYS A 275 -23.15 -8.62 -67.07
C LYS A 275 -21.99 -9.59 -67.25
N ASN A 276 -22.15 -10.76 -66.63
CA ASN A 276 -21.18 -11.83 -66.62
C ASN A 276 -20.91 -12.32 -68.06
N THR A 277 -19.80 -11.90 -68.66
CA THR A 277 -19.28 -12.47 -69.91
C THR A 277 -18.05 -13.30 -69.58
N GLN A 278 -18.32 -14.60 -69.37
CA GLN A 278 -17.45 -15.76 -69.59
C GLN A 278 -16.04 -15.82 -68.94
N THR A 279 -15.91 -16.90 -68.15
CA THR A 279 -14.76 -17.82 -68.01
C THR A 279 -13.46 -17.26 -67.44
N ASP A 280 -13.36 -17.12 -66.12
CA ASP A 280 -12.07 -17.08 -65.40
C ASP A 280 -12.17 -17.58 -63.94
N THR A 281 -13.00 -18.59 -63.67
CA THR A 281 -12.98 -19.28 -62.36
C THR A 281 -12.10 -20.52 -62.42
N ILE A 282 -10.90 -20.42 -61.86
CA ILE A 282 -10.02 -21.56 -61.57
C ILE A 282 -10.57 -22.26 -60.30
N PRO A 283 -10.88 -23.57 -60.31
CA PRO A 283 -11.34 -24.27 -59.13
C PRO A 283 -10.23 -24.41 -58.09
N PHE A 284 -10.57 -24.23 -56.81
CA PHE A 284 -9.67 -24.55 -55.70
C PHE A 284 -9.41 -26.06 -55.62
N PRO A 285 -8.17 -26.51 -55.43
CA PRO A 285 -7.87 -27.92 -55.25
C PRO A 285 -8.35 -28.39 -53.86
N THR A 286 -9.10 -29.49 -53.86
CA THR A 286 -9.51 -30.22 -52.66
C THR A 286 -8.30 -30.92 -52.05
N VAL A 287 -8.08 -30.76 -50.75
CA VAL A 287 -7.05 -31.49 -49.99
C VAL A 287 -7.68 -32.79 -49.50
N GLU A 288 -7.10 -33.94 -49.89
CA GLU A 288 -7.34 -35.25 -49.27
C GLU A 288 -6.42 -35.46 -48.06
#